data_AF-A0A9E2KJ16-F1
#
_entry.id   AF-A0A9E2KJ16-F1
#
_cell.length_a   1.000
_cell.length_b   1.000
_cell.length_c   1.000
_cell.angle_alpha   90.00
_cell.angle_beta   90.00
_cell.angle_gamma   90.00
#
_symmetry.space_group_name_H-M   'P 1'
#
loop_
_entity.id
_entity.type
_entity.pdbx_description
1 polymer ?
#
loop_
_entity_poly.entity_id
_entity_poly.type
_entity_poly.pdbx_seq_one_letter_code
_entity_poly.pdbx_strand_id
1 'polypeptide(L)'
;MLNIVIFGAPGSGKGTQSERIVEKYGINHISTGGVLRAEIKAGTELGKTAKGYIDQGQLLPDNLIVDILASTLDGLKDSKGVIFDGFPRTIAQAEA
;
A
#
# COMPACT_ATOMS: atom_id res chain seq x y z
N MET A 1 14.63 -11.17 -1.09
CA MET A 1 13.37 -10.48 -1.43
C MET A 1 13.72 -9.09 -1.95
N LEU A 2 13.23 -8.69 -3.12
CA LEU A 2 13.46 -7.36 -3.70
C LEU A 2 12.33 -6.42 -3.33
N ASN A 3 12.62 -5.39 -2.53
CA ASN A 3 11.61 -4.43 -2.08
C ASN A 3 11.91 -3.05 -2.65
N ILE A 4 10.90 -2.44 -3.27
CA ILE A 4 11.01 -1.18 -3.99
C ILE A 4 9.95 -0.22 -3.46
N VAL A 5 10.32 1.04 -3.29
CA VAL A 5 9.37 2.14 -3.11
C VAL A 5 9.42 2.99 -4.37
N ILE A 6 8.27 3.34 -4.93
CA ILE A 6 8.19 4.21 -6.11
C ILE A 6 7.46 5.51 -5.79
N PHE A 7 8.10 6.61 -6.18
CA PHE A 7 7.60 7.97 -6.01
C PHE A 7 7.44 8.67 -7.36
N GLY A 8 6.51 9.64 -7.40
CA GLY A 8 6.28 10.45 -8.59
C GLY A 8 4.95 11.19 -8.55
N ALA A 9 4.90 12.36 -9.19
CA ALA A 9 3.69 13.15 -9.29
C ALA A 9 2.54 12.40 -10.00
N PRO A 10 1.27 12.77 -9.78
CA PRO A 10 0.17 12.32 -10.64
C PRO A 10 0.50 12.55 -12.11
N GLY A 11 0.23 11.55 -12.97
CA GLY A 11 0.55 11.63 -14.40
C GLY A 11 2.02 11.34 -14.78
N SER A 12 2.94 11.13 -13.83
CA SER A 12 4.36 10.89 -14.15
C SER A 12 4.68 9.49 -14.71
N GLY A 13 3.68 8.66 -14.99
CA GLY A 13 3.86 7.31 -15.53
C GLY A 13 4.29 6.25 -14.50
N LYS A 14 4.20 6.52 -13.18
CA LYS A 14 4.56 5.55 -12.12
C LYS A 14 3.94 4.18 -12.33
N GLY A 15 2.60 4.14 -12.54
CA GLY A 15 1.88 2.88 -12.67
C GLY A 15 2.42 2.02 -13.81
N THR A 16 2.70 2.63 -14.97
CA THR A 16 3.32 1.96 -16.11
C THR A 16 4.72 1.41 -15.78
N GLN A 17 5.51 2.14 -14.99
CA GLN A 17 6.82 1.64 -14.56
C GLN A 17 6.69 0.53 -13.52
N SER A 18 5.76 0.65 -12.56
CA SER A 18 5.48 -0.38 -11.57
C SER A 18 5.10 -1.71 -12.22
N GLU A 19 4.20 -1.67 -13.21
CA GLU A 19 3.78 -2.87 -13.97
C GLU A 19 4.97 -3.56 -14.66
N ARG A 20 5.85 -2.78 -15.31
CA ARG A 20 7.05 -3.32 -15.97
C ARG A 20 8.05 -3.92 -14.98
N ILE A 21 8.22 -3.30 -13.81
CA ILE A 21 9.09 -3.79 -12.74
C ILE A 21 8.54 -5.11 -12.18
N VAL A 22 7.22 -5.16 -11.93
CA VAL A 22 6.50 -6.35 -11.47
C VAL A 22 6.69 -7.50 -12.45
N GLU A 23 6.47 -7.28 -13.74
CA GLU A 23 6.64 -8.29 -14.78
C GLU A 23 8.10 -8.78 -14.87
N LYS A 24 9.05 -7.84 -14.85
CA LYS A 24 10.48 -8.17 -14.99
C LYS A 24 11.04 -8.99 -13.83
N TYR A 25 10.64 -8.68 -12.60
CA TYR A 25 11.23 -9.29 -11.40
C TYR A 25 10.31 -10.33 -10.73
N GLY A 26 9.07 -10.46 -11.19
CA GLY A 26 8.07 -11.35 -10.59
C GLY A 26 7.77 -10.99 -9.14
N ILE A 27 7.69 -9.68 -8.84
CA ILE A 27 7.38 -9.15 -7.50
C ILE A 27 5.94 -8.65 -7.43
N ASN A 28 5.37 -8.54 -6.22
CA ASN A 28 3.99 -8.10 -6.05
C ASN A 28 3.85 -6.57 -6.01
N HIS A 29 2.74 -6.05 -6.55
CA HIS A 29 2.42 -4.62 -6.49
C HIS A 29 1.50 -4.31 -5.30
N ILE A 30 1.96 -3.46 -4.40
CA ILE A 30 1.18 -2.95 -3.27
C ILE A 30 0.91 -1.47 -3.51
N SER A 31 -0.36 -1.12 -3.74
CA SER A 31 -0.81 0.28 -3.75
C SER A 31 -1.65 0.55 -2.51
N THR A 32 -1.34 1.62 -1.77
CA THR A 32 -2.05 1.95 -0.51
C THR A 32 -3.56 2.09 -0.73
N GLY A 33 -3.96 2.74 -1.81
CA GLY A 33 -5.36 2.90 -2.17
C GLY A 33 -6.03 1.60 -2.65
N GLY A 34 -5.28 0.66 -3.21
CA GLY A 34 -5.78 -0.68 -3.57
C GLY A 34 -6.04 -1.52 -2.33
N VAL A 35 -5.05 -1.57 -1.42
CA VAL A 35 -5.13 -2.31 -0.16
C VAL A 35 -6.27 -1.79 0.71
N LEU A 36 -6.36 -0.48 0.92
CA LEU A 36 -7.44 0.12 1.73
C LEU A 36 -8.83 -0.26 1.20
N ARG A 37 -9.03 -0.19 -0.13
CA ARG A 37 -10.31 -0.58 -0.74
C ARG A 37 -10.59 -2.07 -0.56
N ALA A 38 -9.56 -2.93 -0.59
CA ALA A 38 -9.72 -4.36 -0.37
C ALA A 38 -10.14 -4.66 1.09
N GLU A 39 -9.48 -4.06 2.07
CA GLU A 39 -9.82 -4.20 3.50
C GLU A 39 -11.25 -3.73 3.79
N ILE A 40 -11.63 -2.55 3.26
CA ILE A 40 -12.99 -2.02 3.41
C ILE A 40 -14.03 -2.95 2.78
N LYS A 41 -13.75 -3.48 1.59
CA LYS A 41 -14.64 -4.42 0.89
C LYS A 41 -14.76 -5.76 1.63
N ALA A 42 -13.66 -6.24 2.22
CA ALA A 42 -13.62 -7.47 3.00
C ALA A 42 -14.31 -7.31 4.38
N GLY A 43 -14.54 -6.09 4.85
CA GLY A 43 -15.21 -5.83 6.12
C GLY A 43 -14.37 -6.25 7.33
N THR A 44 -13.04 -6.21 7.20
CA THR A 44 -12.11 -6.48 8.32
C THR A 44 -12.23 -5.40 9.39
N GLU A 45 -11.76 -5.66 10.60
CA GLU A 45 -11.76 -4.65 11.67
C GLU A 45 -10.92 -3.41 11.31
N LEU A 46 -9.78 -3.61 10.63
CA LEU A 46 -8.98 -2.53 10.06
C LEU A 46 -9.74 -1.77 8.97
N GLY A 47 -10.42 -2.48 8.08
CA GLY A 47 -11.24 -1.91 7.00
C GLY A 47 -12.42 -1.10 7.52
N LYS A 48 -13.12 -1.56 8.57
CA LYS A 48 -14.21 -0.82 9.23
C LYS A 48 -13.71 0.48 9.86
N THR A 49 -12.58 0.40 10.58
CA THR A 49 -11.93 1.58 11.17
C THR A 49 -11.53 2.58 10.10
N ALA A 50 -10.84 2.12 9.04
CA ALA A 50 -10.43 2.94 7.90
C ALA A 50 -11.63 3.61 7.21
N LYS A 51 -12.72 2.86 6.98
CA LYS A 51 -13.97 3.39 6.41
C LYS A 51 -14.54 4.52 7.26
N GLY A 52 -14.51 4.40 8.59
CA GLY A 52 -14.99 5.43 9.51
C GLY A 52 -14.28 6.77 9.33
N TYR A 53 -12.95 6.78 9.19
CA TYR A 53 -12.19 8.00 8.89
C TYR A 53 -12.53 8.57 7.51
N ILE A 54 -12.59 7.72 6.49
CA ILE A 54 -12.86 8.13 5.10
C ILE A 54 -14.25 8.75 4.97
N ASP A 55 -15.28 8.14 5.55
CA ASP A 55 -16.66 8.64 5.50
C ASP A 55 -16.80 10.01 6.18
N GLN A 56 -15.92 10.32 7.15
CA GLN A 56 -15.85 11.62 7.83
C GLN A 56 -14.95 12.64 7.11
N GLY A 57 -14.35 12.28 5.97
CA GLY A 57 -13.39 13.12 5.26
C GLY A 57 -12.07 13.33 6.02
N GLN A 58 -11.76 12.47 6.99
CA GLN A 58 -10.55 12.55 7.80
C GLN A 58 -9.39 11.78 7.15
N LEU A 59 -8.17 12.23 7.41
CA LEU A 59 -6.97 11.47 7.04
C LEU A 59 -6.86 10.24 7.96
N LEU A 60 -6.41 9.12 7.38
CA LEU A 60 -6.11 7.95 8.18
C LEU A 60 -4.85 8.19 9.03
N PRO A 61 -4.84 7.77 10.29
CA PRO A 61 -3.63 7.76 11.11
C PRO A 61 -2.50 6.93 10.48
N ASP A 62 -1.25 7.36 10.66
CA ASP A 62 -0.07 6.70 10.08
C ASP A 62 0.06 5.25 10.56
N ASN A 63 -0.16 4.99 11.86
CA ASN A 63 -0.13 3.64 12.42
C ASN A 63 -1.17 2.71 11.78
N LEU A 64 -2.38 3.22 11.50
CA LEU A 64 -3.42 2.43 10.84
C LEU A 64 -3.02 2.04 9.42
N ILE A 65 -2.36 2.95 8.68
CA ILE A 65 -1.82 2.66 7.34
C ILE A 65 -0.74 1.57 7.44
N VAL A 66 0.17 1.69 8.42
CA VAL A 66 1.26 0.72 8.64
C VAL A 66 0.69 -0.67 8.97
N ASP A 67 -0.27 -0.77 9.88
CA ASP A 67 -0.89 -2.05 10.27
C ASP A 67 -1.57 -2.74 9.07
N ILE A 68 -2.26 -1.97 8.24
CA ILE A 68 -2.92 -2.48 7.03
C ILE A 68 -1.90 -3.01 6.01
N LEU A 69 -0.79 -2.30 5.82
CA LEU A 69 0.28 -2.74 4.92
C LEU A 69 1.05 -3.94 5.47
N ALA A 70 1.27 -4.01 6.78
CA ALA A 70 1.89 -5.14 7.45
C ALA A 70 1.05 -6.42 7.26
N SER A 71 -0.26 -6.34 7.52
CA SER A 71 -1.21 -7.44 7.27
C SER A 71 -1.18 -7.91 5.81
N THR A 72 -1.11 -6.96 4.87
CA THR A 72 -1.03 -7.27 3.43
C THR A 72 0.28 -8.00 3.09
N LEU A 73 1.40 -7.53 3.64
CA LEU A 73 2.71 -8.12 3.40
C LEU A 73 2.80 -9.54 3.98
N ASP A 74 2.19 -9.78 5.15
CA ASP A 74 2.08 -11.10 5.77
C ASP A 74 1.30 -12.11 4.91
N GLY A 75 0.36 -11.64 4.10
CA GLY A 75 -0.34 -12.45 3.10
C GLY A 75 0.53 -12.84 1.89
N LEU A 76 1.70 -12.24 1.74
CA LEU A 76 2.61 -12.41 0.59
C LEU A 76 3.92 -13.13 0.97
N LYS A 77 3.91 -13.99 1.99
CA LYS A 77 5.11 -14.66 2.56
C LYS A 77 5.96 -15.42 1.53
N ASP A 78 5.36 -15.95 0.48
CA ASP A 78 6.07 -16.68 -0.59
C ASP A 78 6.51 -15.78 -1.77
N SER A 79 6.39 -14.46 -1.62
CA SER A 79 6.73 -13.49 -2.66
C SER A 79 8.23 -13.35 -2.89
N LYS A 80 8.62 -13.12 -4.15
CA LYS A 80 10.00 -12.73 -4.51
C LYS A 80 10.35 -11.30 -4.07
N GLY A 81 9.35 -10.48 -3.79
CA GLY A 81 9.51 -9.06 -3.50
C GLY A 81 8.21 -8.27 -3.55
N VAL A 82 8.29 -6.98 -3.25
CA VAL A 82 7.16 -6.06 -3.37
C VAL A 82 7.59 -4.71 -3.92
N ILE A 83 6.68 -4.04 -4.61
CA ILE A 83 6.78 -2.61 -4.92
C ILE A 83 5.65 -1.85 -4.22
N PHE A 84 6.01 -0.85 -3.43
CA PHE A 84 5.09 0.06 -2.76
C PHE A 84 4.85 1.30 -3.63
N ASP A 85 3.61 1.50 -4.08
CA ASP A 85 3.15 2.70 -4.79
C ASP A 85 2.24 3.54 -3.89
N GLY A 86 2.69 4.75 -3.58
CA GLY A 86 1.94 5.72 -2.78
C GLY A 86 2.10 5.57 -1.26
N PHE A 87 3.12 4.83 -0.80
CA PHE A 87 3.58 4.73 0.58
C PHE A 87 5.10 4.58 0.64
N PRO A 88 5.80 5.16 1.63
CA PRO A 88 5.29 6.10 2.63
C PRO A 88 4.95 7.47 2.04
N ARG A 89 4.14 8.28 2.72
CA ARG A 89 3.80 9.67 2.35
C ARG A 89 4.33 10.70 3.34
N THR A 90 4.68 10.28 4.55
CA THR A 90 5.26 11.10 5.60
C THR A 90 6.60 10.50 6.03
N ILE A 91 7.45 11.29 6.68
CA ILE A 91 8.70 10.79 7.27
C ILE A 91 8.38 9.78 8.39
N ALA A 92 7.36 10.05 9.21
CA ALA A 92 6.94 9.14 10.27
C ALA A 92 6.54 7.75 9.73
N GLN A 93 5.85 7.69 8.58
CA GLN A 93 5.55 6.41 7.91
C GLN A 93 6.79 5.69 7.39
N ALA A 94 7.86 6.41 7.06
CA ALA A 94 9.10 5.83 6.57
C ALA A 94 10.01 5.31 7.70
N GLU A 95 9.89 5.86 8.91
CA GLU A 95 10.65 5.47 10.10
C GLU A 95 10.01 4.33 10.89
N ALA A 96 8.72 4.07 10.66
CA ALA A 96 7.91 3.06 11.35
C ALA A 96 8.30 1.61 11.01
#